data_AF-A0A966ER79-F1
#
_entry.id   AF-A0A966ER79-F1
#
_cell.length_a   1.000
_cell.length_b   1.000
_cell.length_c   1.000
_cell.angle_alpha   90.00
_cell.angle_beta   90.00
_cell.angle_gamma   90.00
#
_symmetry.space_group_name_H-M   'P 1'
#
loop_
_entity.id
_entity.type
_entity.pdbx_description
1 polymer ?
#
loop_
_entity_poly.entity_id
_entity_poly.type
_entity_poly.pdbx_seq_one_letter_code
_entity_poly.pdbx_strand_id
1 'polypeptide(L)'
;MNIKALFVATAFLAASCGGGSGGSLAEEAEQHADATCGCSDFDCTKDHVAWFNRMSITEEDQLDELSDADRAVYEASSLRAGDCQNDLR
;
A
#
# COMPACT_ATOMS: atom_id res chain seq x y z
N MET A 1 -15.52 -22.21 30.64
CA MET A 1 -14.45 -21.67 29.77
C MET A 1 -14.58 -22.32 28.41
N ASN A 2 -14.67 -21.53 27.34
CA ASN A 2 -14.16 -21.80 25.98
C ASN A 2 -14.62 -20.65 25.07
N ILE A 3 -13.85 -19.56 25.09
CA ILE A 3 -13.98 -18.42 24.19
C ILE A 3 -13.53 -18.90 22.81
N LYS A 4 -14.47 -19.08 21.88
CA LYS A 4 -14.14 -19.33 20.48
C LYS A 4 -13.97 -17.99 19.78
N ALA A 5 -12.69 -17.64 19.63
CA ALA A 5 -12.06 -16.82 18.60
C ALA A 5 -12.96 -15.87 17.79
N LEU A 6 -12.81 -14.59 18.12
CA LEU A 6 -12.66 -13.44 17.23
C LEU A 6 -12.62 -13.81 15.72
N PHE A 7 -13.73 -13.58 15.01
CA PHE A 7 -13.65 -13.18 13.62
C PHE A 7 -13.47 -11.66 13.62
N VAL A 8 -12.23 -11.20 13.46
CA VAL A 8 -11.98 -9.83 13.03
C VAL A 8 -12.45 -9.79 11.58
N ALA A 9 -13.73 -9.47 11.41
CA ALA A 9 -14.22 -8.95 10.16
C ALA A 9 -13.57 -7.58 10.00
N THR A 10 -12.42 -7.54 9.33
CA THR A 10 -11.85 -6.30 8.82
C THR A 10 -12.82 -5.82 7.74
N ALA A 11 -13.85 -5.12 8.18
CA ALA A 11 -14.73 -4.36 7.33
C ALA A 11 -13.87 -3.31 6.64
N PHE A 12 -13.45 -3.62 5.42
CA PHE A 12 -13.00 -2.68 4.41
C PHE A 12 -14.20 -1.79 4.06
N LEU A 13 -14.60 -0.94 5.00
CA LEU A 13 -15.63 0.07 4.81
C LEU A 13 -14.96 1.24 4.09
N ALA A 14 -15.03 1.16 2.76
CA ALA A 14 -15.34 2.26 1.87
C ALA A 14 -14.91 3.65 2.38
N ALA A 15 -13.67 4.03 2.06
CA ALA A 15 -13.41 5.41 1.73
C ALA A 15 -14.14 5.68 0.40
N SER A 16 -15.29 6.34 0.48
CA SER A 16 -15.92 6.94 -0.69
C SER A 16 -15.05 8.09 -1.19
N CYS A 17 -14.31 7.88 -2.28
CA CYS A 17 -13.94 8.96 -3.19
C CYS A 17 -14.36 8.56 -4.61
N GLY A 18 -15.00 9.48 -5.31
CA GLY A 18 -15.86 9.19 -6.45
C GLY A 18 -15.10 8.87 -7.75
N GLY A 19 -15.73 8.00 -8.55
CA GLY A 19 -15.78 8.12 -10.00
C GLY A 19 -14.45 8.03 -10.75
N GLY A 20 -14.05 6.81 -11.11
CA GLY A 20 -13.07 6.56 -12.15
C GLY A 20 -12.43 5.21 -11.97
N SER A 21 -12.63 4.29 -12.93
CA SER A 21 -11.82 3.08 -13.02
C SER A 21 -10.39 3.49 -13.37
N GLY A 22 -9.55 3.69 -12.35
CA GLY A 22 -8.16 4.14 -12.41
C GLY A 22 -7.89 5.19 -11.33
N GLY A 23 -7.58 4.76 -10.10
CA GLY A 23 -7.19 5.65 -9.01
C GLY A 23 -5.84 6.31 -9.30
N SER A 24 -5.53 7.44 -8.64
CA SER A 24 -4.23 8.09 -8.82
C SER A 24 -3.10 7.19 -8.32
N LEU A 25 -1.88 7.37 -8.84
CA LEU A 25 -0.71 6.62 -8.35
C LEU A 25 -0.47 6.79 -6.85
N ALA A 26 -0.86 7.93 -6.27
CA ALA A 26 -0.83 8.15 -4.82
C ALA A 26 -1.83 7.23 -4.09
N GLU A 27 -3.06 7.09 -4.60
CA GLU A 27 -4.05 6.16 -4.03
C GLU A 27 -3.63 4.69 -4.20
N GLU A 28 -2.99 4.33 -5.32
CA GLU A 28 -2.45 2.99 -5.53
C GLU A 28 -1.28 2.71 -4.56
N ALA A 29 -0.41 3.70 -4.34
CA ALA A 29 0.66 3.62 -3.36
C ALA A 29 0.14 3.38 -1.94
N GLU A 30 -0.91 4.11 -1.52
CA GLU A 30 -1.53 3.91 -0.21
C GLU A 30 -2.07 2.49 -0.05
N GLN A 31 -2.73 1.94 -1.09
CA GLN A 31 -3.26 0.58 -1.09
C GLN A 31 -2.14 -0.47 -0.97
N HIS A 32 -1.04 -0.30 -1.71
CA HIS A 32 0.11 -1.20 -1.62
C HIS A 32 0.78 -1.15 -0.24
N ALA A 33 0.87 0.03 0.37
CA ALA A 33 1.39 0.18 1.72
C ALA A 33 0.47 -0.45 2.78
N ASP A 34 -0.84 -0.22 2.70
CA ASP A 34 -1.83 -0.84 3.60
C ASP A 34 -1.80 -2.37 3.49
N ALA A 35 -1.71 -2.90 2.27
CA ALA A 35 -1.63 -4.33 2.05
C ALA A 35 -0.32 -4.93 2.60
N THR A 36 0.80 -4.23 2.43
CA THR A 36 2.10 -4.63 3.03
C THR A 36 2.02 -4.70 4.55
N CYS A 37 1.42 -3.69 5.18
CA CYS A 37 1.26 -3.66 6.64
C CYS A 37 0.20 -4.63 7.17
N GLY A 38 -0.70 -5.12 6.31
CA GLY A 38 -1.67 -6.17 6.64
C GLY A 38 -1.10 -7.59 6.57
N CYS A 39 0.10 -7.78 6.02
CA CYS A 39 0.73 -9.08 5.88
C CYS A 39 1.19 -9.66 7.22
N SER A 40 1.04 -10.99 7.38
CA SER A 40 1.48 -11.72 8.57
C SER A 40 2.89 -12.31 8.46
N ASP A 41 3.47 -12.29 7.27
CA ASP A 41 4.81 -12.81 6.98
C ASP A 41 5.49 -12.05 5.85
N PHE A 42 6.82 -12.19 5.77
CA PHE A 42 7.64 -11.49 4.79
C PHE A 42 7.26 -11.85 3.34
N ASP A 43 6.86 -13.09 3.06
CA ASP A 43 6.56 -13.52 1.69
C ASP A 43 5.32 -12.81 1.13
N CYS A 44 4.30 -12.58 1.94
CA CYS A 44 3.12 -11.79 1.59
C CYS A 44 3.46 -10.36 1.14
N THR A 45 4.49 -9.74 1.71
CA THR A 45 4.85 -8.34 1.40
C THR A 45 5.52 -8.15 0.04
N LYS A 46 6.08 -9.23 -0.53
CA LYS A 46 7.00 -9.14 -1.68
C LYS A 46 6.37 -8.49 -2.90
N ASP A 47 5.14 -8.88 -3.24
CA ASP A 47 4.46 -8.37 -4.43
C ASP A 47 4.10 -6.89 -4.27
N HIS A 48 3.75 -6.46 -3.05
CA HIS A 48 3.43 -5.07 -2.77
C HIS A 48 4.66 -4.17 -2.79
N VAL A 49 5.78 -4.61 -2.23
CA VAL A 49 7.06 -3.88 -2.28
C VAL A 49 7.67 -3.91 -3.68
N ALA A 50 7.51 -5.00 -4.43
CA ALA A 50 7.96 -5.10 -5.81
C ALA A 50 7.26 -4.09 -6.73
N TRP A 51 6.01 -3.72 -6.44
CA TRP A 51 5.30 -2.67 -7.15
C TRP A 51 5.99 -1.31 -6.99
N PHE A 52 6.33 -0.90 -5.75
CA PHE A 52 7.08 0.35 -5.52
C PHE A 52 8.42 0.36 -6.24
N ASN A 53 9.17 -0.75 -6.18
CA ASN A 53 10.43 -0.88 -6.88
C ASN A 53 10.26 -0.76 -8.40
N ARG A 54 9.20 -1.34 -8.96
CA ARG A 54 8.91 -1.20 -10.40
C ARG A 54 8.62 0.25 -10.76
N MET A 55 7.76 0.92 -10.01
CA MET A 55 7.40 2.32 -10.25
C MET A 55 8.65 3.21 -10.22
N SER A 56 9.49 3.07 -9.19
CA SER A 56 10.71 3.86 -9.04
C SER A 56 11.86 3.51 -10.01
N ILE A 57 11.78 2.42 -10.78
CA ILE A 57 12.84 2.01 -11.72
C ILE A 57 12.39 2.16 -13.18
N THR A 58 11.12 1.85 -13.47
CA THR A 58 10.64 1.67 -14.85
C THR A 58 9.61 2.72 -15.26
N GLU A 59 8.98 3.38 -14.28
CA GLU A 59 7.87 4.31 -14.50
C GLU A 59 8.15 5.66 -13.84
N GLU A 60 9.42 6.08 -13.81
CA GLU A 60 9.89 7.33 -13.19
C GLU A 60 9.18 8.55 -13.80
N ASP A 61 8.92 8.54 -15.12
CA ASP A 61 8.15 9.58 -15.81
C ASP A 61 6.76 9.79 -15.18
N GLN A 62 6.09 8.71 -14.74
CA GLN A 62 4.78 8.84 -14.10
C GLN A 62 4.88 9.45 -12.70
N LEU A 63 5.99 9.23 -11.99
CA LEU A 63 6.26 9.85 -10.69
C LEU A 63 6.62 11.34 -10.84
N ASP A 64 7.27 11.71 -11.93
CA ASP A 64 7.61 13.10 -12.25
C ASP A 64 6.39 13.92 -12.69
N GLU A 65 5.38 13.27 -13.27
CA GLU A 65 4.10 13.89 -13.63
C GLU A 65 3.19 14.14 -12.41
N LEU A 66 3.53 13.59 -11.24
CA LEU A 66 2.75 13.81 -10.03
C LEU A 66 2.82 15.26 -9.54
N SER A 67 1.73 15.72 -8.93
CA SER A 67 1.78 16.92 -8.11
C SER A 67 2.72 16.70 -6.92
N ASP A 68 3.31 17.76 -6.38
CA ASP A 68 4.16 17.65 -5.19
C ASP A 68 3.45 16.98 -4.01
N ALA A 69 2.13 17.19 -3.89
CA ALA A 69 1.31 16.55 -2.87
C ALA A 69 1.18 15.04 -3.09
N ASP A 70 0.88 14.61 -4.32
CA ASP A 70 0.74 13.20 -4.66
C ASP A 70 2.08 12.46 -4.58
N ARG A 71 3.18 13.12 -4.99
CA ARG A 71 4.53 12.59 -4.83
C ARG A 71 4.89 12.36 -3.36
N ALA A 72 4.55 13.30 -2.48
CA ALA A 72 4.78 13.14 -1.05
C ALA A 72 3.96 11.96 -0.46
N VAL A 73 2.73 11.74 -0.93
CA VAL A 73 1.91 10.58 -0.52
C VAL A 73 2.52 9.27 -1.03
N TYR A 74 2.98 9.23 -2.28
CA TYR A 74 3.68 8.08 -2.84
C TYR A 74 4.93 7.73 -2.03
N GLU A 75 5.79 8.72 -1.75
CA GLU A 75 7.03 8.52 -0.99
C GLU A 75 6.75 8.04 0.44
N ALA A 76 5.80 8.68 1.14
CA ALA A 76 5.40 8.27 2.49
C ALA A 76 4.86 6.84 2.51
N SER A 77 4.07 6.45 1.51
CA SER A 77 3.54 5.10 1.36
C SER A 77 4.63 4.07 1.09
N SER A 78 5.59 4.40 0.21
CA SER A 78 6.75 3.54 -0.10
C SER A 78 7.60 3.27 1.14
N LEU A 79 7.89 4.31 1.93
CA LEU A 79 8.62 4.18 3.20
C LEU A 79 7.85 3.30 4.20
N ARG A 80 6.55 3.55 4.38
CA ARG A 80 5.70 2.76 5.29
C ARG A 80 5.64 1.28 4.89
N ALA A 81 5.54 0.98 3.60
CA ALA A 81 5.59 -0.39 3.10
C ALA A 81 6.93 -1.06 3.44
N GLY A 82 8.04 -0.36 3.23
CA GLY A 82 9.38 -0.83 3.59
C GLY A 82 9.53 -1.13 5.08
N ASP A 83 9.05 -0.24 5.95
CA ASP A 83 9.06 -0.42 7.40
C ASP A 83 8.27 -1.67 7.82
N CYS A 84 7.03 -1.81 7.34
CA CYS A 84 6.18 -2.97 7.62
C CYS A 84 6.78 -4.30 7.12
N GLN A 85 7.43 -4.31 5.96
CA GLN A 85 8.16 -5.48 5.49
C GLN A 85 9.37 -5.81 6.37
N ASN A 86 10.11 -4.78 6.81
CA ASN A 86 11.29 -4.97 7.65
C ASN A 86 10.94 -5.52 9.03
N ASP A 87 9.79 -5.17 9.59
CA ASP A 87 9.30 -5.71 10.87
C ASP A 87 9.01 -7.23 10.83
N LEU A 88 8.84 -7.80 9.63
CA LEU A 88 8.58 -9.23 9.42
C LEU A 88 9.85 -10.04 9.12
N ARG A 89 11.03 -9.41 9.14
CA ARG A 89 12.33 -10.03 8.83
C ARG A 89 13.11 -10.41 10.09
#